data_AF-A0A100JI39-F1
#
_entry.id   AF-A0A100JI39-F1
#
_cell.length_a   1.000
_cell.length_b   1.000
_cell.length_c   1.000
_cell.angle_alpha   90.00
_cell.angle_beta   90.00
_cell.angle_gamma   90.00
#
_symmetry.space_group_name_H-M   'P 1'
#
loop_
_entity.id
_entity.type
_entity.pdbx_description
1 polymer ?
#
loop_
_entity_poly.entity_id
_entity_poly.type
_entity_poly.pdbx_seq_one_letter_code
_entity_poly.pdbx_strand_id
1 'polypeptide(L)'
;MTIAETTAETVIAAVGWCGAGLLLAAYAMASTGRIADGGRAFQLLNLFGATALTVNSGYHQAWPSALLNTAWIAVGLTVLARRPPQATEAPPGRAPEGP
;
A
#
# COMPACT_ATOMS: atom_id res chain seq x y z
N MET A 1 16.84 -16.07 -26.90
CA MET A 1 17.26 -14.87 -26.17
C MET A 1 17.48 -13.75 -27.17
N THR A 2 16.41 -13.03 -27.45
CA THR A 2 16.37 -11.86 -28.35
C THR A 2 16.58 -10.59 -27.53
N ILE A 3 17.14 -9.52 -28.13
CA ILE A 3 17.36 -8.23 -27.45
C ILE A 3 16.10 -7.70 -26.74
N ALA A 4 14.92 -7.91 -27.33
CA ALA A 4 13.64 -7.53 -26.73
C ALA A 4 13.34 -8.27 -25.40
N GLU A 5 13.71 -9.54 -25.29
CA GLU A 5 13.51 -10.34 -24.07
C GLU A 5 14.38 -9.80 -22.93
N THR A 6 15.65 -9.47 -23.22
CA THR A 6 16.57 -8.87 -22.24
C THR A 6 16.14 -7.48 -21.76
N THR A 7 15.56 -6.66 -22.65
CA THR A 7 15.04 -5.34 -22.26
C THR A 7 13.85 -5.49 -21.32
N ALA A 8 12.91 -6.39 -21.64
CA ALA A 8 11.75 -6.65 -20.80
C ALA A 8 12.17 -7.14 -19.39
N GLU A 9 13.09 -8.11 -19.32
CA GLU A 9 13.63 -8.60 -18.05
C GLU A 9 14.24 -7.48 -17.20
N THR A 10 15.03 -6.60 -17.81
CA THR A 10 15.68 -5.49 -17.12
C THR A 10 14.65 -4.50 -16.55
N VAL A 11 13.63 -4.15 -17.34
CA VAL A 11 12.55 -3.25 -16.89
C VAL A 11 11.77 -3.88 -15.75
N ILE A 12 11.42 -5.17 -15.85
CA ILE A 12 10.67 -5.88 -14.83
C ILE A 12 11.49 -6.03 -13.55
N ALA A 13 12.80 -6.27 -13.65
CA ALA A 13 13.70 -6.30 -12.51
C ALA A 13 13.79 -4.91 -11.83
N ALA A 14 13.94 -3.84 -12.60
CA ALA A 14 13.97 -2.48 -12.08
C ALA A 14 12.66 -2.13 -11.35
N VAL A 15 11.50 -2.44 -11.95
CA VAL A 15 10.18 -2.27 -11.32
C VAL A 15 10.09 -3.06 -10.02
N GLY A 16 10.54 -4.32 -10.02
CA GLY A 16 10.57 -5.18 -8.83
C GLY A 16 11.41 -4.60 -7.70
N TRP A 17 12.64 -4.15 -7.98
CA TRP A 17 13.52 -3.55 -6.98
C TRP A 17 13.02 -2.20 -6.46
N CYS A 18 12.48 -1.35 -7.34
CA CYS A 18 11.82 -0.11 -6.91
C CYS A 18 10.61 -0.39 -6.02
N GLY A 19 9.79 -1.37 -6.39
CA GLY A 19 8.64 -1.82 -5.60
C GLY A 19 9.04 -2.36 -4.22
N ALA A 20 10.08 -3.21 -4.17
CA ALA A 20 10.65 -3.73 -2.93
C ALA A 20 11.14 -2.61 -2.03
N GLY A 21 11.90 -1.65 -2.57
CA GLY A 21 12.39 -0.49 -1.83
C GLY A 21 11.24 0.37 -1.28
N LEU A 22 10.19 0.59 -2.07
CA LEU A 22 9.02 1.36 -1.66
C LEU A 22 8.24 0.70 -0.52
N LEU A 23 7.99 -0.61 -0.64
CA LEU A 23 7.28 -1.38 0.37
C LEU A 23 8.08 -1.50 1.68
N LEU A 24 9.40 -1.69 1.56
CA LEU A 24 10.31 -1.70 2.72
C LEU A 24 10.35 -0.33 3.40
N ALA A 25 10.41 0.76 2.64
CA ALA A 25 10.36 2.11 3.18
C ALA A 25 9.03 2.37 3.90
N ALA A 26 7.90 1.91 3.34
CA ALA A 26 6.59 1.99 3.98
C ALA A 26 6.60 1.28 5.34
N TYR A 27 7.08 0.03 5.37
CA TYR A 27 7.19 -0.76 6.59
C TYR A 27 8.13 -0.12 7.61
N ALA A 28 9.28 0.40 7.19
CA ALA A 28 10.24 1.04 8.08
C ALA A 28 9.68 2.33 8.69
N MET A 29 9.01 3.17 7.90
CA MET A 29 8.37 4.39 8.40
C MET A 29 7.23 4.08 9.37
N ALA A 30 6.44 3.05 9.10
CA ALA A 30 5.35 2.63 9.98
C ALA A 30 5.92 2.05 11.30
N SER A 31 6.90 1.15 11.20
CA SER A 31 7.61 0.54 12.35
C SER A 31 8.34 1.56 13.23
N THR A 32 8.78 2.69 12.67
CA THR A 32 9.42 3.78 13.42
C THR A 32 8.44 4.85 13.91
N GLY A 33 7.14 4.66 13.70
CA GLY A 33 6.09 5.60 14.08
C GLY A 33 6.07 6.91 13.28
N ARG A 34 6.82 6.99 12.16
CA ARG A 34 6.84 8.16 11.26
C ARG A 34 5.54 8.32 10.48
N ILE A 35 4.86 7.22 10.19
CA ILE A 35 3.50 7.18 9.64
C ILE A 35 2.64 6.26 10.47
N ALA A 36 1.34 6.51 10.53
CA ALA A 36 0.41 5.63 11.24
C ALA A 36 0.34 4.26 10.55
N ASP A 37 0.48 3.19 11.35
CA ASP A 37 0.19 1.83 10.91
C ASP A 37 -1.25 1.76 10.39
N GLY A 38 -1.41 1.29 9.16
CA GLY A 38 -2.71 1.24 8.49
C GLY A 38 -3.29 2.60 8.05
N GLY A 39 -2.56 3.70 8.23
CA GLY A 39 -2.94 5.02 7.72
C GLY A 39 -2.90 5.13 6.20
N ARG A 40 -3.53 6.17 5.63
CA ARG A 40 -3.60 6.39 4.17
C ARG A 40 -2.23 6.37 3.50
N ALA A 41 -1.23 7.02 4.11
CA ALA A 41 0.13 7.07 3.55
C ALA A 41 0.78 5.68 3.45
N PHE A 42 0.67 4.87 4.52
CA PHE A 42 1.16 3.48 4.52
C PHE A 42 0.46 2.68 3.42
N GLN A 43 -0.88 2.76 3.34
CA GLN A 43 -1.63 1.96 2.38
C GLN A 43 -1.36 2.32 0.92
N LEU A 44 -1.07 3.58 0.61
CA LEU A 44 -0.66 3.99 -0.73
C LEU A 44 0.72 3.43 -1.10
N LEU A 45 1.71 3.59 -0.22
CA LEU A 45 3.06 3.06 -0.45
C LEU A 45 3.04 1.53 -0.57
N ASN A 46 2.27 0.88 0.30
CA ASN A 46 2.00 -0.55 0.28
C ASN A 46 1.38 -0.98 -1.06
N LEU A 47 0.34 -0.28 -1.52
CA LEU A 47 -0.36 -0.59 -2.77
C LEU A 47 0.57 -0.52 -3.98
N PHE A 48 1.35 0.55 -4.11
CA PHE A 48 2.29 0.71 -5.23
C PHE A 48 3.44 -0.29 -5.16
N GLY A 49 4.03 -0.49 -3.98
CA GLY A 49 5.13 -1.43 -3.78
C GLY A 49 4.71 -2.87 -4.04
N ALA A 50 3.58 -3.30 -3.49
CA ALA A 50 3.03 -4.63 -3.69
C ALA A 50 2.58 -4.85 -5.15
N THR A 51 2.03 -3.84 -5.84
CA THR A 51 1.67 -3.97 -7.27
C THR A 51 2.91 -4.24 -8.13
N ALA A 52 3.99 -3.49 -7.91
CA ALA A 52 5.26 -3.70 -8.61
C ALA A 52 5.85 -5.08 -8.34
N LEU A 53 5.79 -5.55 -7.08
CA LEU A 53 6.24 -6.90 -6.71
C LEU A 53 5.34 -8.00 -7.28
N THR A 54 4.02 -7.83 -7.35
CA THR A 54 3.11 -8.78 -8.01
C THR A 54 3.44 -8.92 -9.49
N VAL A 55 3.68 -7.82 -10.20
CA VAL A 55 4.08 -7.86 -11.63
C VAL A 55 5.43 -8.57 -11.79
N ASN A 56 6.42 -8.21 -10.98
CA ASN A 56 7.75 -8.81 -11.04
C ASN A 56 7.72 -10.32 -10.72
N SER A 57 7.07 -10.72 -9.63
CA SER A 57 7.00 -12.12 -9.21
C SER A 57 6.10 -12.96 -10.12
N GLY A 58 5.03 -12.38 -10.67
CA GLY A 58 4.20 -13.03 -11.68
C GLY A 58 4.98 -13.35 -12.96
N TYR A 59 5.81 -12.42 -13.43
CA TYR A 59 6.69 -12.65 -14.59
C TYR A 59 7.70 -13.77 -14.35
N HIS A 60 8.30 -13.84 -13.15
CA HIS A 60 9.25 -14.90 -12.78
C HIS A 60 8.57 -16.20 -12.29
N GLN A 61 7.24 -16.30 -12.41
CA GLN A 61 6.44 -17.45 -11.93
C GLN A 61 6.66 -17.78 -10.44
N ALA A 62 7.04 -16.79 -9.64
CA ALA A 62 7.20 -16.90 -8.19
C ALA A 62 5.82 -16.78 -7.51
N TRP A 63 4.95 -17.76 -7.75
CA TRP A 63 3.54 -17.76 -7.33
C TRP A 63 3.30 -17.46 -5.83
N PRO A 64 4.10 -17.98 -4.88
CA PRO A 64 3.92 -17.64 -3.47
C PRO A 64 4.07 -16.13 -3.21
N SER A 65 5.05 -15.49 -3.84
CA SER A 65 5.29 -14.05 -3.70
C SER A 65 4.21 -13.23 -4.41
N ALA A 66 3.77 -13.65 -5.60
CA ALA A 66 2.73 -12.97 -6.36
C ALA A 66 1.39 -12.96 -5.60
N LEU A 67 1.01 -14.09 -5.00
CA LEU A 67 -0.20 -14.21 -4.19
C LEU A 67 -0.11 -13.39 -2.90
N LEU A 68 1.05 -13.41 -2.22
CA LEU A 68 1.28 -12.61 -1.02
C LEU A 68 1.09 -11.11 -1.30
N ASN A 69 1.74 -10.59 -2.34
CA ASN A 69 1.65 -9.17 -2.69
C ASN A 69 0.24 -8.79 -3.16
N THR A 70 -0.45 -9.69 -3.87
CA THR A 70 -1.85 -9.50 -4.22
C THR A 70 -2.75 -9.40 -2.97
N ALA A 71 -2.49 -10.21 -1.94
CA ALA A 71 -3.21 -10.09 -0.66
C ALA A 71 -2.93 -8.74 0.02
N TRP A 72 -1.69 -8.26 -0.01
CA TRP A 72 -1.30 -6.95 0.52
C TRP A 72 -2.02 -5.80 -0.20
N ILE A 73 -2.17 -5.88 -1.54
CA ILE A 73 -2.96 -4.95 -2.35
C ILE A 73 -4.42 -4.95 -1.88
N ALA A 74 -5.04 -6.13 -1.73
CA ALA A 74 -6.43 -6.25 -1.32
C ALA A 74 -6.66 -5.62 0.08
N VAL A 75 -5.78 -5.91 1.05
CA VAL A 75 -5.83 -5.29 2.37
C VAL A 75 -5.73 -3.77 2.26
N GLY A 76 -4.77 -3.25 1.51
CA GLY A 76 -4.61 -1.80 1.36
C GLY A 76 -5.80 -1.10 0.74
N LEU A 77 -6.39 -1.69 -0.30
CA LEU A 77 -7.62 -1.17 -0.92
C LEU A 77 -8.80 -1.19 0.07
N THR A 78 -8.97 -2.26 0.85
CA THR A 78 -10.06 -2.32 1.85
C THR A 78 -9.93 -1.24 2.92
N VAL A 79 -8.71 -0.91 3.33
CA VAL A 79 -8.47 0.14 4.31
C VAL A 79 -8.67 1.53 3.70
N LEU A 80 -8.20 1.76 2.47
CA LEU A 80 -8.41 3.03 1.76
C LEU A 80 -9.88 3.31 1.45
N ALA A 81 -10.67 2.27 1.17
CA ALA A 81 -12.10 2.40 0.88
C ALA A 81 -12.96 2.72 2.12
N ARG A 82 -12.46 2.46 3.34
CA ARG A 82 -13.17 2.81 4.58
C ARG A 82 -13.13 4.33 4.76
N ARG A 83 -14.31 4.98 4.75
CA ARG A 83 -14.43 6.40 5.11
C ARG A 83 -14.16 6.54 6.62
N PRO A 84 -13.31 7.49 7.05
CA PRO A 84 -13.26 7.83 8.47
C PRO A 84 -14.65 8.31 8.92
N PRO A 85 -15.08 8.00 10.15
CA PRO A 85 -16.31 8.55 10.70
C PRO A 85 -16.28 10.07 10.50
N GLN A 86 -17.26 10.60 9.79
CA GLN A 86 -17.52 12.03 9.88
C GLN A 86 -17.83 12.27 11.35
N ALA A 87 -17.02 13.07 12.03
CA ALA A 87 -17.42 13.60 13.31
C ALA A 87 -18.73 14.34 13.02
N THR A 88 -19.86 13.71 13.35
CA THR A 88 -21.15 14.37 13.38
C THR A 88 -20.91 15.60 14.24
N GLU A 89 -20.85 16.76 13.58
CA GLU A 89 -20.69 18.04 14.23
C GLU A 89 -21.79 18.11 15.29
N ALA A 90 -21.38 18.03 16.56
CA ALA A 90 -22.33 18.06 17.66
C ALA A 90 -23.14 19.37 17.53
N PRO A 91 -24.48 19.33 17.60
CA PRO A 91 -25.29 20.52 17.44
C PRO A 91 -24.79 21.64 18.36
N PRO A 92 -24.55 22.86 17.85
CA PRO A 92 -24.06 23.95 18.67
C PRO A 92 -25.09 24.28 19.75
N GLY A 93 -24.70 24.08 21.00
CA GLY A 93 -25.33 24.66 22.19
C GLY A 93 -26.74 24.17 22.49
N ARG A 94 -26.87 23.14 23.33
CA ARG A 94 -27.83 23.30 24.45
C ARG A 94 -27.09 24.04 25.54
N ALA A 95 -27.42 25.32 25.70
CA ALA A 95 -27.09 26.05 26.90
C ALA A 95 -27.65 25.30 28.12
N PRO A 96 -26.99 25.37 29.29
CA PRO A 96 -27.56 24.82 30.50
C PRO A 96 -28.85 25.58 30.82
N GLU A 97 -30.00 24.93 30.66
CA GLU A 97 -31.21 25.37 31.32
C GLU A 97 -30.99 25.13 32.81
N GLY A 98 -30.99 26.20 33.59
CA GLY A 98 -31.01 26.15 35.04
C GLY A 98 -31.83 27.30 35.59
N PRO A 99 -31.90 27.44 36.92
CA PRO A 99 -31.73 26.42 37.95
C PRO A 99 -32.98 25.55 38.18
#